data_AF-A0A1F3V5W1-F1
#
_entry.id   AF-A0A1F3V5W1-F1
#
_cell.length_a   1.000
_cell.length_b   1.000
_cell.length_c   1.000
_cell.angle_alpha   90.00
_cell.angle_beta   90.00
_cell.angle_gamma   90.00
#
_symmetry.space_group_name_H-M   'P 1'
#
loop_
_entity.id
_entity.type
_entity.pdbx_description
1 polymer ?
#
loop_
_entity_poly.entity_id
_entity_poly.type
_entity_poly.pdbx_seq_one_letter_code
_entity_poly.pdbx_strand_id
1 'polypeptide(L)'
;MRRITIFSLFFSFFIMATSYALVVADANDTGDFEVSVRDYHLVSKGLAIELREMNLPAEFVEKTLLRLGGFVFKNMPAENIGGYYNKLTKKIYLPLSMYDTATNSLKAVSALTLDDLSTLYHELWHAYLDLIARSDDLSVYTIWFEGAGKLYNGHGRDIHDEAYGLFVGELAMSYSRTWRSFIGKTLEGRERLRSSPQLKGLYEQTFKEKIFGYYRRWDGVFVDSTVNLPEVDRYNITDNLFRKVMSRDYVTAYREEIFAINNQEAL
;
A
#
# COMPACT_ATOMS: atom_id res chain seq x y z
N MET A 1 -18.86 -50.95 -48.33
CA MET A 1 -18.17 -51.46 -47.11
C MET A 1 -17.40 -50.31 -46.47
N ARG A 2 -17.58 -50.14 -45.15
CA ARG A 2 -16.88 -49.25 -44.18
C ARG A 2 -17.02 -47.72 -44.28
N ARG A 3 -17.52 -47.18 -43.16
CA ARG A 3 -17.52 -45.77 -42.70
C ARG A 3 -16.09 -45.28 -42.44
N ILE A 4 -15.89 -43.96 -42.42
CA ILE A 4 -15.31 -43.19 -41.29
C ILE A 4 -15.63 -41.70 -41.48
N THR A 5 -16.22 -41.13 -40.43
CA THR A 5 -16.40 -39.70 -40.16
C THR A 5 -15.12 -39.18 -39.49
N ILE A 6 -14.60 -38.00 -39.86
CA ILE A 6 -13.80 -37.18 -38.95
C ILE A 6 -14.25 -35.72 -39.05
N PHE A 7 -14.63 -35.21 -37.88
CA PHE A 7 -15.01 -33.86 -37.51
C PHE A 7 -13.75 -33.10 -37.04
N SER A 8 -13.83 -31.77 -37.07
CA SER A 8 -13.02 -30.83 -36.27
C SER A 8 -11.58 -30.55 -36.79
N LEU A 9 -10.95 -29.39 -36.59
CA LEU A 9 -11.11 -28.35 -35.57
C LEU A 9 -10.63 -27.01 -36.13
N PHE A 10 -11.32 -25.93 -35.73
CA PHE A 10 -10.85 -24.55 -35.77
C PHE A 10 -9.50 -24.42 -35.04
N PHE A 11 -8.53 -23.74 -35.66
CA PHE A 11 -7.33 -23.27 -34.99
C PHE A 11 -7.31 -21.74 -35.05
N SER A 12 -7.91 -21.11 -34.04
CA SER A 12 -7.71 -19.70 -33.76
C SER A 12 -6.41 -19.56 -32.99
N PHE A 13 -5.42 -18.92 -33.59
CA PHE A 13 -4.17 -18.52 -32.94
C PHE A 13 -4.47 -17.44 -31.89
N PHE A 14 -4.45 -17.81 -30.61
CA PHE A 14 -4.30 -16.88 -29.50
C PHE A 14 -2.80 -16.68 -29.29
N ILE A 15 -2.28 -15.51 -29.66
CA ILE A 15 -0.93 -15.09 -29.29
C ILE A 15 -1.02 -14.61 -27.83
N MET A 16 -0.68 -15.48 -26.88
CA MET A 16 -0.28 -15.05 -25.53
C MET A 16 1.10 -14.41 -25.65
N ALA A 17 1.15 -13.08 -25.63
CA ALA A 17 2.38 -12.36 -25.37
C ALA A 17 2.74 -12.55 -23.89
N THR A 18 3.63 -13.49 -23.60
CA THR A 18 4.31 -13.57 -22.30
C THR A 18 5.32 -12.44 -22.22
N SER A 19 4.96 -11.35 -21.53
CA SER A 19 5.89 -10.28 -21.15
C SER A 19 6.95 -10.87 -20.22
N TYR A 20 8.20 -10.92 -20.69
CA TYR A 20 9.34 -11.29 -19.85
C TYR A 20 9.67 -10.10 -18.95
N ALA A 21 9.44 -10.24 -17.64
CA ALA A 21 10.07 -9.36 -16.66
C ALA A 21 11.59 -9.49 -16.81
N LEU A 22 12.28 -8.39 -17.10
CA LEU A 22 13.73 -8.37 -17.17
C LEU A 22 14.29 -8.40 -15.73
N VAL A 23 14.53 -9.59 -15.19
CA VAL A 23 15.24 -9.77 -13.92
C VAL A 23 16.70 -9.46 -14.17
N VAL A 24 17.13 -8.23 -13.87
CA VAL A 24 18.55 -7.91 -13.74
C VAL A 24 18.94 -8.23 -12.31
N ALA A 25 19.43 -9.45 -12.09
CA ALA A 25 20.15 -9.79 -10.87
C ALA A 25 21.59 -9.31 -11.04
N ASP A 26 21.85 -8.04 -10.72
CA ASP A 26 23.24 -7.57 -10.60
C ASP A 26 23.76 -8.04 -9.25
N ALA A 27 24.55 -9.11 -9.26
CA ALA A 27 25.37 -9.47 -8.12
C ALA A 27 26.55 -8.48 -8.07
N ASN A 28 26.40 -7.38 -7.34
CA ASN A 28 27.55 -6.55 -7.01
C ASN A 28 28.50 -7.36 -6.09
N ASP A 29 29.82 -7.15 -6.24
CA ASP A 29 30.91 -7.80 -5.48
C ASP A 29 30.81 -7.64 -3.94
N THR A 30 29.77 -6.97 -3.42
CA THR A 30 29.46 -6.81 -2.00
C THR A 30 28.52 -7.89 -1.43
N GLY A 31 27.94 -8.77 -2.26
CA GLY A 31 26.97 -9.77 -1.81
C GLY A 31 25.53 -9.23 -1.63
N ASP A 32 25.25 -8.02 -2.13
CA ASP A 32 23.92 -7.43 -2.13
C ASP A 32 23.11 -7.94 -3.32
N PHE A 33 22.07 -8.74 -3.05
CA PHE A 33 21.12 -9.20 -4.05
C PHE A 33 20.03 -8.15 -4.28
N GLU A 34 19.92 -7.63 -5.51
CA GLU A 34 18.89 -6.68 -5.94
C GLU A 34 18.04 -7.28 -7.06
N VAL A 35 16.71 -7.13 -6.96
CA VAL A 35 15.77 -7.47 -8.03
C VAL A 35 14.95 -6.23 -8.38
N SER A 36 15.10 -5.71 -9.59
CA SER A 36 14.27 -4.60 -10.09
C SER A 36 13.09 -5.13 -10.90
N VAL A 37 11.88 -4.76 -10.49
CA VAL A 37 10.64 -5.07 -11.23
C VAL A 37 10.15 -3.80 -11.91
N ARG A 38 10.17 -3.82 -13.26
CA ARG A 38 9.73 -2.70 -14.12
C ARG A 38 8.36 -2.90 -14.76
N ASP A 39 7.72 -4.06 -14.61
CA ASP A 39 6.47 -4.35 -15.31
C ASP A 39 5.25 -3.83 -14.53
N TYR A 40 5.02 -2.51 -14.64
CA TYR A 40 3.99 -1.78 -13.88
C TYR A 40 2.58 -2.30 -14.11
N HIS A 41 2.26 -2.75 -15.32
CA HIS A 41 0.88 -3.12 -15.65
C HIS A 41 0.42 -4.40 -14.93
N LEU A 42 1.33 -5.32 -14.63
CA LEU A 42 1.03 -6.53 -13.86
C LEU A 42 0.94 -6.24 -12.35
N VAL A 43 1.92 -5.50 -11.81
CA VAL A 43 1.96 -5.16 -10.38
C VAL A 43 0.78 -4.26 -10.00
N SER A 44 0.51 -3.21 -10.80
CA SER A 44 -0.55 -2.23 -10.51
C SER A 44 -1.96 -2.81 -10.56
N LYS A 45 -2.26 -3.66 -11.54
CA LYS A 45 -3.59 -4.24 -11.67
C LYS A 45 -3.87 -5.24 -10.55
N GLY A 46 -2.94 -6.14 -10.26
CA GLY A 46 -3.11 -7.12 -9.18
C GLY A 46 -3.26 -6.45 -7.81
N LEU A 47 -2.32 -5.54 -7.48
CA LEU A 47 -2.34 -4.83 -6.21
C LEU A 47 -3.64 -4.03 -6.02
N ALA A 48 -4.02 -3.21 -7.01
CA ALA A 48 -5.20 -2.36 -6.87
C ALA A 48 -6.53 -3.12 -6.85
N ILE A 49 -6.59 -4.32 -7.45
CA ILE A 49 -7.76 -5.19 -7.35
C ILE A 49 -7.87 -5.73 -5.91
N GLU A 50 -6.81 -6.34 -5.38
CA GLU A 50 -6.81 -6.88 -4.01
C GLU A 50 -7.08 -5.79 -2.96
N LEU A 51 -6.52 -4.58 -3.14
CA LEU A 51 -6.81 -3.46 -2.25
C LEU A 51 -8.30 -3.11 -2.26
N ARG A 52 -8.96 -3.10 -3.42
CA ARG A 52 -10.41 -2.84 -3.50
C ARG A 52 -11.24 -3.94 -2.87
N GLU A 53 -10.86 -5.20 -3.05
CA GLU A 53 -11.52 -6.35 -2.40
C GLU A 53 -11.44 -6.27 -0.87
N MET A 54 -10.33 -5.73 -0.36
CA MET A 54 -10.13 -5.44 1.05
C MET A 54 -10.80 -4.13 1.52
N ASN A 55 -11.47 -3.41 0.61
CA ASN A 55 -12.01 -2.07 0.84
C ASN A 55 -10.95 -1.08 1.36
N LEU A 56 -9.72 -1.22 0.85
CA LEU A 56 -8.61 -0.31 1.08
C LEU A 56 -8.54 0.77 -0.02
N PRO A 57 -7.93 1.94 0.25
CA PRO A 57 -7.77 3.00 -0.72
C PRO A 57 -6.83 2.56 -1.85
N ALA A 58 -7.41 2.22 -3.01
CA ALA A 58 -6.66 1.80 -4.19
C ALA A 58 -6.33 2.96 -5.14
N GLU A 59 -7.15 4.02 -5.18
CA GLU A 59 -7.01 5.06 -6.20
C GLU A 59 -5.67 5.82 -6.09
N PHE A 60 -5.26 6.23 -4.89
CA PHE A 60 -3.99 6.93 -4.73
C PHE A 60 -2.81 6.00 -5.09
N VAL A 61 -2.90 4.71 -4.72
CA VAL A 61 -1.90 3.69 -5.07
C VAL A 61 -1.80 3.55 -6.59
N GLU A 62 -2.92 3.41 -7.30
CA GLU A 62 -2.93 3.31 -8.77
C GLU A 62 -2.30 4.52 -9.44
N LYS A 63 -2.69 5.73 -9.03
CA LYS A 63 -2.11 6.97 -9.57
C LYS A 63 -0.60 7.01 -9.36
N THR A 64 -0.13 6.64 -8.18
CA THR A 64 1.30 6.58 -7.87
C THR A 64 2.02 5.55 -8.74
N LEU A 65 1.49 4.34 -8.84
CA LEU A 65 2.10 3.25 -9.62
C LEU A 65 2.21 3.57 -11.12
N LEU A 66 1.27 4.34 -11.67
CA LEU A 66 1.32 4.78 -13.07
C LEU A 66 2.49 5.73 -13.37
N ARG A 67 3.05 6.39 -12.35
CA ARG A 67 4.19 7.33 -12.52
C ARG A 67 5.49 6.87 -11.87
N LEU A 68 5.44 5.77 -11.12
CA LEU A 68 6.60 5.22 -10.44
C LEU A 68 7.62 4.70 -11.47
N GLY A 69 8.89 4.75 -11.11
CA GLY A 69 10.05 4.18 -11.81
C GLY A 69 10.32 2.71 -11.49
N GLY A 70 9.48 2.10 -10.63
CA GLY A 70 9.44 0.66 -10.36
C GLY A 70 9.65 0.31 -8.90
N PHE A 71 9.56 -0.98 -8.60
CA PHE A 71 9.98 -1.53 -7.32
C PHE A 71 11.38 -2.14 -7.43
N VAL A 72 12.11 -2.05 -6.33
CA VAL A 72 13.40 -2.71 -6.16
C VAL A 72 13.34 -3.50 -4.86
N PHE A 73 13.63 -4.80 -4.93
CA PHE A 73 13.67 -5.66 -3.77
C PHE A 73 15.12 -5.99 -3.45
N LYS A 74 15.55 -5.74 -2.22
CA LYS A 74 16.92 -6.02 -1.79
C LYS A 74 17.02 -6.34 -0.31
N ASN A 75 18.21 -6.79 0.11
CA ASN A 75 18.52 -6.89 1.52
C ASN A 75 18.61 -5.48 2.10
N MET A 76 17.68 -5.14 2.99
CA MET A 76 17.69 -3.85 3.64
C MET A 76 18.76 -3.82 4.74
N PRO A 77 19.44 -2.68 4.97
CA PRO A 77 20.38 -2.56 6.07
C PRO A 77 19.69 -2.88 7.40
N ALA A 78 20.40 -3.56 8.30
CA ALA A 78 19.87 -3.98 9.61
C ALA A 78 19.44 -2.80 10.51
N GLU A 79 19.79 -1.56 10.17
CA GLU A 79 19.51 -0.33 10.92
C GLU A 79 18.05 0.18 10.81
N ASN A 80 17.05 -0.71 10.81
CA ASN A 80 15.62 -0.39 10.85
C ASN A 80 15.04 0.33 9.63
N ILE A 81 15.61 0.17 8.43
CA ILE A 81 14.99 0.70 7.21
C ILE A 81 14.01 -0.34 6.66
N GLY A 82 12.72 -0.13 6.90
CA GLY A 82 11.64 -0.97 6.36
C GLY A 82 11.50 -0.84 4.84
N GLY A 83 11.70 0.36 4.30
CA GLY A 83 11.64 0.69 2.87
C GLY A 83 12.19 2.09 2.64
N TYR A 84 12.32 2.50 1.39
CA TYR A 84 12.49 3.93 1.06
C TYR A 84 12.10 4.25 -0.39
N TYR A 85 11.51 5.42 -0.60
CA TYR A 85 11.31 6.01 -1.92
C TYR A 85 12.51 6.87 -2.35
N ASN A 86 13.09 6.55 -3.51
CA ASN A 86 14.16 7.34 -4.13
C ASN A 86 13.57 8.31 -5.17
N LYS A 87 13.54 9.60 -4.82
CA LYS A 87 13.04 10.70 -5.68
C LYS A 87 13.78 10.84 -7.02
N LEU A 88 15.07 10.51 -7.08
CA LEU A 88 15.88 10.64 -8.31
C LEU A 88 15.52 9.54 -9.32
N THR A 89 15.46 8.29 -8.86
CA THR A 89 15.12 7.16 -9.74
C THR A 89 13.61 6.92 -9.84
N LYS A 90 12.82 7.61 -9.02
CA LYS A 90 11.38 7.40 -8.82
C LYS A 90 11.05 5.96 -8.42
N LYS A 91 11.94 5.26 -7.72
CA LYS A 91 11.74 3.85 -7.36
C LYS A 91 11.47 3.71 -5.88
N ILE A 92 10.64 2.75 -5.50
CA ILE A 92 10.51 2.32 -4.10
C ILE A 92 11.38 1.08 -3.88
N TYR A 93 12.24 1.15 -2.87
CA TYR A 93 13.09 0.06 -2.43
C TYR A 93 12.44 -0.62 -1.23
N LEU A 94 12.26 -1.94 -1.34
CA LEU A 94 11.57 -2.78 -0.37
C LEU A 94 12.44 -3.98 0.02
N PRO A 95 12.17 -4.62 1.17
CA PRO A 95 12.84 -5.84 1.57
C PRO A 95 12.54 -7.00 0.62
N LEU A 96 13.50 -7.92 0.45
CA LEU A 96 13.29 -9.17 -0.30
C LEU A 96 12.13 -10.01 0.23
N SER A 97 11.73 -9.86 1.51
CA SER A 97 10.54 -10.54 2.07
C SER A 97 9.25 -10.18 1.34
N MET A 98 9.19 -9.03 0.65
CA MET A 98 8.02 -8.58 -0.10
C MET A 98 8.02 -9.04 -1.56
N TYR A 99 9.10 -9.66 -2.02
CA TYR A 99 9.23 -10.18 -3.37
C TYR A 99 8.61 -11.58 -3.50
N ASP A 100 7.86 -11.80 -4.57
CA ASP A 100 7.34 -13.10 -4.98
C ASP A 100 8.20 -13.66 -6.11
N THR A 101 8.94 -14.72 -5.81
CA THR A 101 9.82 -15.42 -6.77
C THR A 101 9.04 -16.21 -7.82
N ALA A 102 7.78 -16.58 -7.56
CA ALA A 102 6.96 -17.33 -8.51
C ALA A 102 6.45 -16.41 -9.64
N THR A 103 6.05 -15.19 -9.29
CA THR A 103 5.51 -14.22 -10.25
C THR A 103 6.53 -13.16 -10.67
N ASN A 104 7.73 -13.18 -10.09
CA ASN A 104 8.76 -12.15 -10.26
C ASN A 104 8.24 -10.72 -9.99
N SER A 105 7.43 -10.56 -8.94
CA SER A 105 6.68 -9.33 -8.66
C SER A 105 6.64 -9.02 -7.15
N LEU A 106 6.00 -7.91 -6.77
CA LEU A 106 5.52 -7.71 -5.41
C LEU A 106 4.53 -8.83 -5.04
N LYS A 107 4.64 -9.37 -3.83
CA LYS A 107 3.65 -10.32 -3.28
C LYS A 107 2.24 -9.73 -3.31
N ALA A 108 1.27 -10.62 -3.49
CA ALA A 108 -0.15 -10.33 -3.27
C ALA A 108 -0.37 -9.65 -1.89
N VAL A 109 -1.34 -8.73 -1.79
CA VAL A 109 -1.66 -8.02 -0.53
C VAL A 109 -1.99 -9.01 0.58
N SER A 110 -2.71 -10.07 0.23
CA SER A 110 -3.05 -11.18 1.12
C SER A 110 -1.83 -11.93 1.69
N ALA A 111 -0.70 -11.92 0.97
CA ALA A 111 0.54 -12.59 1.34
C ALA A 111 1.58 -11.68 2.04
N LEU A 112 1.36 -10.36 2.06
CA LEU A 112 2.18 -9.42 2.82
C LEU A 112 1.89 -9.52 4.32
N THR A 113 2.93 -9.38 5.15
CA THR A 113 2.71 -9.14 6.58
C THR A 113 2.05 -7.78 6.80
N LEU A 114 1.52 -7.54 7.98
CA LEU A 114 0.94 -6.25 8.33
C LEU A 114 1.98 -5.12 8.30
N ASP A 115 3.21 -5.41 8.72
CA ASP A 115 4.32 -4.45 8.72
C ASP A 115 4.84 -4.18 7.29
N ASP A 116 4.90 -5.20 6.44
CA ASP A 116 5.22 -5.03 5.01
C ASP A 116 4.18 -4.12 4.32
N LEU A 117 2.90 -4.30 4.64
CA LEU A 117 1.83 -3.47 4.08
C LEU A 117 1.87 -2.04 4.58
N SER A 118 2.16 -1.85 5.88
CA SER A 118 2.38 -0.52 6.47
C SER A 118 3.52 0.21 5.77
N THR A 119 4.66 -0.48 5.60
CA THR A 119 5.84 0.00 4.89
C THR A 119 5.51 0.37 3.44
N LEU A 120 4.80 -0.49 2.72
CA LEU A 120 4.41 -0.21 1.33
C LEU A 120 3.59 1.07 1.22
N TYR A 121 2.59 1.24 2.09
CA TYR A 121 1.70 2.41 2.10
C TYR A 121 2.45 3.69 2.48
N HIS A 122 3.37 3.60 3.45
CA HIS A 122 4.25 4.68 3.84
C HIS A 122 5.09 5.18 2.65
N GLU A 123 5.76 4.28 1.93
CA GLU A 123 6.58 4.67 0.78
C GLU A 123 5.76 5.15 -0.42
N LEU A 124 4.57 4.56 -0.62
CA LEU A 124 3.63 5.02 -1.65
C LEU A 124 3.12 6.43 -1.36
N TRP A 125 3.01 6.85 -0.10
CA TRP A 125 2.69 8.22 0.26
C TRP A 125 3.79 9.19 -0.21
N HIS A 126 5.06 8.91 0.08
CA HIS A 126 6.17 9.77 -0.37
C HIS A 126 6.23 9.86 -1.90
N ALA A 127 6.04 8.73 -2.59
CA ALA A 127 5.97 8.71 -4.04
C ALA A 127 4.76 9.47 -4.58
N TYR A 128 3.59 9.33 -3.95
CA TYR A 128 2.37 10.07 -4.33
C TYR A 128 2.57 11.60 -4.19
N LEU A 129 3.11 12.04 -3.05
CA LEU A 129 3.35 13.46 -2.77
C LEU A 129 4.28 14.08 -3.81
N ASP A 130 5.34 13.36 -4.18
CA ASP A 130 6.35 13.80 -5.14
C ASP A 130 5.85 13.77 -6.60
N LEU A 131 5.19 12.69 -7.01
CA LEU A 131 4.87 12.42 -8.42
C LEU A 131 3.47 12.89 -8.85
N ILE A 132 2.53 13.02 -7.90
CA ILE A 132 1.11 13.23 -8.19
C ILE A 132 0.59 14.48 -7.50
N ALA A 133 0.65 14.54 -6.17
CA ALA A 133 -0.04 15.59 -5.40
C ALA A 133 0.38 17.01 -5.84
N ARG A 134 1.67 17.19 -6.13
CA ARG A 134 2.23 18.46 -6.57
C ARG A 134 1.73 18.97 -7.91
N SER A 135 1.31 18.10 -8.82
CA SER A 135 0.94 18.47 -10.19
C SER A 135 -0.54 18.24 -10.51
N ASP A 136 -1.14 17.22 -9.90
CA ASP A 136 -2.45 16.68 -10.30
C ASP A 136 -3.49 16.75 -9.18
N ASP A 137 -3.05 16.69 -7.91
CA ASP A 137 -3.93 16.67 -6.74
C ASP A 137 -3.55 17.81 -5.77
N LEU A 138 -3.61 19.03 -6.31
CA LEU A 138 -3.16 20.24 -5.63
C LEU A 138 -3.89 20.49 -4.31
N SER A 139 -5.11 19.97 -4.12
CA SER A 139 -5.83 20.10 -2.85
C SER A 139 -5.12 19.35 -1.73
N VAL A 140 -4.75 18.08 -1.95
CA VAL A 140 -4.00 17.28 -0.97
C VAL A 140 -2.65 17.92 -0.68
N TYR A 141 -1.93 18.36 -1.73
CA TYR A 141 -0.63 19.01 -1.55
C TYR A 141 -0.72 20.33 -0.77
N THR A 142 -1.71 21.17 -1.07
CA THR A 142 -1.87 22.47 -0.41
C THR A 142 -2.16 22.30 1.09
N ILE A 143 -3.05 21.37 1.44
CA ILE A 143 -3.36 21.06 2.84
C ILE A 143 -2.10 20.60 3.59
N TRP A 144 -1.38 19.62 3.05
CA TRP A 144 -0.13 19.13 3.62
C TRP A 144 0.91 20.26 3.76
N PHE A 145 1.06 21.10 2.73
CA PHE A 145 2.04 22.18 2.71
C PHE A 145 1.76 23.24 3.78
N GLU A 146 0.49 23.62 3.94
CA GLU A 146 0.06 24.55 4.97
C GLU A 146 0.26 23.98 6.39
N GLY A 147 -0.06 22.69 6.60
CA GLY A 147 0.18 22.00 7.86
C GLY A 147 1.66 22.00 8.23
N ALA A 148 2.53 21.60 7.30
CA ALA A 148 3.97 21.61 7.47
C ALA A 148 4.52 22.99 7.85
N GLY A 149 4.00 24.06 7.22
CA GLY A 149 4.44 25.43 7.46
C GLY A 149 3.98 26.01 8.81
N LYS A 150 2.90 25.50 9.39
CA LYS A 150 2.35 25.97 10.68
C LYS A 150 2.92 25.22 11.88
N LEU A 151 3.25 23.95 11.72
CA LEU A 151 3.52 23.04 12.84
C LEU A 151 4.99 22.99 13.27
N TYR A 152 5.92 23.23 12.35
CA TYR A 152 7.34 22.97 12.58
C TYR A 152 8.21 24.18 12.21
N ASN A 153 9.15 24.51 13.09
CA ASN A 153 10.14 25.55 12.87
C ASN A 153 11.42 24.96 12.25
N GLY A 154 11.67 25.22 10.96
CA GLY A 154 12.83 24.66 10.23
C GLY A 154 12.69 23.15 9.97
N HIS A 155 13.09 22.67 8.78
CA HIS A 155 12.91 21.27 8.34
C HIS A 155 11.46 20.71 8.43
N GLY A 156 10.47 21.59 8.53
CA GLY A 156 9.09 21.21 8.84
C GLY A 156 8.40 20.33 7.81
N ARG A 157 8.84 20.40 6.56
CA ARG A 157 8.25 19.60 5.48
C ARG A 157 8.66 18.14 5.56
N ASP A 158 9.94 17.86 5.82
CA ASP A 158 10.43 16.48 5.89
C ASP A 158 9.80 15.75 7.09
N ILE A 159 9.76 16.40 8.26
CA ILE A 159 9.11 15.86 9.45
C ILE A 159 7.61 15.63 9.21
N HIS A 160 6.93 16.55 8.55
CA HIS A 160 5.49 16.42 8.28
C HIS A 160 5.19 15.34 7.25
N ASP A 161 6.01 15.23 6.19
CA ASP A 161 5.93 14.15 5.19
C ASP A 161 6.02 12.78 5.86
N GLU A 162 6.97 12.61 6.77
CA GLU A 162 7.20 11.37 7.52
C GLU A 162 6.07 11.07 8.51
N ALA A 163 5.57 12.10 9.21
CA ALA A 163 4.38 11.94 10.06
C ALA A 163 3.14 11.51 9.26
N TYR A 164 2.95 12.03 8.04
CA TYR A 164 1.88 11.61 7.14
C TYR A 164 2.09 10.16 6.68
N GLY A 165 3.29 9.81 6.25
CA GLY A 165 3.65 8.46 5.81
C GLY A 165 3.40 7.42 6.91
N LEU A 166 3.82 7.70 8.14
CA LEU A 166 3.55 6.85 9.31
C LEU A 166 2.06 6.65 9.53
N PHE A 167 1.28 7.74 9.54
CA PHE A 167 -0.16 7.63 9.75
C PHE A 167 -0.86 6.85 8.63
N VAL A 168 -0.46 7.06 7.37
CA VAL A 168 -0.97 6.31 6.20
C VAL A 168 -0.68 4.82 6.33
N GLY A 169 0.55 4.44 6.74
CA GLY A 169 0.93 3.06 7.00
C GLY A 169 0.13 2.42 8.14
N GLU A 170 0.00 3.12 9.28
CA GLU A 170 -0.77 2.67 10.44
C GLU A 170 -2.25 2.43 10.10
N LEU A 171 -2.86 3.31 9.31
CA LEU A 171 -4.23 3.11 8.85
C LEU A 171 -4.35 1.88 7.96
N ALA A 172 -3.47 1.71 6.97
CA ALA A 172 -3.49 0.54 6.09
C ALA A 172 -3.32 -0.76 6.89
N MET A 173 -2.41 -0.77 7.87
CA MET A 173 -2.21 -1.87 8.78
C MET A 173 -3.45 -2.19 9.61
N SER A 174 -4.02 -1.19 10.30
CA SER A 174 -5.17 -1.36 11.19
C SER A 174 -6.41 -1.84 10.41
N TYR A 175 -6.63 -1.28 9.23
CA TYR A 175 -7.76 -1.65 8.37
C TYR A 175 -7.63 -3.10 7.89
N SER A 176 -6.43 -3.46 7.42
CA SER A 176 -6.14 -4.82 6.92
C SER A 176 -6.18 -5.87 8.03
N ARG A 177 -5.67 -5.56 9.22
CA ARG A 177 -5.73 -6.44 10.40
C ARG A 177 -7.18 -6.79 10.72
N THR A 178 -8.03 -5.78 10.76
CA THR A 178 -9.45 -5.98 11.06
C THR A 178 -10.14 -6.74 9.93
N TRP A 179 -9.96 -6.34 8.67
CA TRP A 179 -10.53 -7.07 7.53
C TRP A 179 -10.16 -8.56 7.53
N ARG A 180 -8.88 -8.88 7.77
CA ARG A 180 -8.37 -10.26 7.85
C ARG A 180 -9.00 -11.06 9.00
N SER A 181 -9.53 -10.40 10.03
CA SER A 181 -10.26 -11.06 11.12
C SER A 181 -11.68 -11.47 10.71
N PHE A 182 -12.29 -10.73 9.76
CA PHE A 182 -13.65 -10.94 9.27
C PHE A 182 -13.74 -11.89 8.07
N ILE A 183 -12.74 -11.88 7.20
CA ILE A 183 -12.75 -12.69 5.98
C ILE A 183 -12.81 -14.19 6.31
N GLY A 184 -13.59 -14.94 5.54
CA GLY A 184 -13.79 -16.37 5.74
C GLY A 184 -14.64 -16.76 6.97
N LYS A 185 -15.18 -15.79 7.72
CA LYS A 185 -16.15 -16.07 8.80
C LYS A 185 -17.58 -16.21 8.24
N THR A 186 -18.46 -16.87 8.98
CA THR A 186 -19.91 -16.85 8.69
C THR A 186 -20.49 -15.48 9.04
N LEU A 187 -21.73 -15.18 8.59
CA LEU A 187 -22.46 -13.98 8.98
C LEU A 187 -22.50 -13.81 10.51
N GLU A 188 -22.91 -14.86 11.23
CA GLU A 188 -22.95 -14.88 12.70
C GLU A 188 -21.56 -14.66 13.33
N GLY A 189 -20.52 -15.21 12.71
CA GLY A 189 -19.13 -14.98 13.10
C GLY A 189 -18.73 -13.51 12.96
N ARG A 190 -19.04 -12.89 11.82
CA ARG A 190 -18.79 -11.47 11.57
C ARG A 190 -19.58 -10.56 12.50
N GLU A 191 -20.85 -10.86 12.80
CA GLU A 191 -21.64 -10.08 13.74
C GLU A 191 -21.07 -10.10 15.17
N ARG A 192 -20.55 -11.25 15.62
CA ARG A 192 -19.85 -11.35 16.90
C ARG A 192 -18.58 -10.49 16.92
N LEU A 193 -17.82 -10.45 15.83
CA LEU A 193 -16.62 -9.61 15.71
C LEU A 193 -16.99 -8.12 15.63
N ARG A 194 -18.04 -7.74 14.88
CA ARG A 194 -18.60 -6.37 14.82
C ARG A 194 -19.07 -5.89 16.19
N SER A 195 -19.54 -6.80 17.03
CA SER A 195 -19.98 -6.49 18.39
C SER A 195 -18.85 -6.49 19.42
N SER A 196 -17.61 -6.83 19.05
CA SER A 196 -16.47 -6.88 19.98
C SER A 196 -16.01 -5.48 20.38
N PRO A 197 -16.09 -5.11 21.68
CA PRO A 197 -15.56 -3.83 22.15
C PRO A 197 -14.05 -3.71 21.99
N GLN A 198 -13.32 -4.83 22.06
CA GLN A 198 -11.86 -4.86 21.94
C GLN A 198 -11.42 -4.54 20.50
N LEU A 199 -12.02 -5.19 19.50
CA LEU A 199 -11.70 -4.91 18.09
C LEU A 199 -12.11 -3.48 17.71
N LYS A 200 -13.29 -3.04 18.16
CA LYS A 200 -13.74 -1.65 18.00
C LYS A 200 -12.73 -0.67 18.60
N GLY A 201 -12.33 -0.90 19.86
CA GLY A 201 -11.39 -0.03 20.57
C GLY A 201 -10.03 0.06 19.88
N LEU A 202 -9.47 -1.09 19.47
CA LEU A 202 -8.20 -1.14 18.74
C LEU A 202 -8.26 -0.36 17.42
N TYR A 203 -9.35 -0.52 16.66
CA TYR A 203 -9.54 0.15 15.38
C TYR A 203 -9.70 1.67 15.54
N GLU A 204 -10.59 2.11 16.43
CA GLU A 204 -10.88 3.53 16.63
C GLU A 204 -9.71 4.27 17.30
N GLN A 205 -8.87 3.55 18.05
CA GLN A 205 -7.67 4.11 18.67
C GLN A 205 -6.62 4.53 17.63
N THR A 206 -6.51 3.86 16.48
CA THR A 206 -5.56 4.23 15.40
C THR A 206 -5.74 5.69 14.94
N PHE A 207 -6.96 6.24 15.00
CA PHE A 207 -7.22 7.64 14.62
C PHE A 207 -6.88 8.67 15.72
N LYS A 208 -6.68 8.20 16.95
CA LYS A 208 -6.45 9.03 18.15
C LYS A 208 -5.00 8.95 18.64
N GLU A 209 -4.26 7.94 18.22
CA GLU A 209 -2.86 7.77 18.57
C GLU A 209 -2.01 8.95 18.11
N LYS A 210 -1.00 9.26 18.92
CA LYS A 210 -0.05 10.31 18.59
C LYS A 210 0.92 9.79 17.54
N ILE A 211 1.09 10.57 16.48
CA ILE A 211 2.01 10.26 15.38
C ILE A 211 3.08 11.34 15.35
N PHE A 212 4.33 10.92 15.48
CA PHE A 212 5.48 11.80 15.53
C PHE A 212 6.37 11.53 14.31
N GLY A 213 6.61 12.56 13.53
CA GLY A 213 7.53 12.47 12.39
C GLY A 213 8.98 12.45 12.82
N TYR A 214 9.82 11.87 11.98
CA TYR A 214 11.28 11.86 12.14
C TYR A 214 11.92 11.92 10.76
N TYR A 215 13.20 12.25 10.68
CA TYR A 215 13.98 12.07 9.45
C TYR A 215 15.44 11.79 9.80
N ARG A 216 16.21 11.30 8.82
CA ARG A 216 17.67 11.13 8.95
C ARG A 216 18.35 12.25 8.16
N ARG A 217 19.25 12.99 8.83
CA ARG A 217 20.09 14.00 8.16
C ARG A 217 21.12 13.34 7.25
N TRP A 218 21.74 14.14 6.38
CA TRP A 218 22.79 13.68 5.47
C TRP A 218 24.01 13.07 6.19
N ASP A 219 24.25 13.46 7.45
CA ASP A 219 25.32 12.94 8.30
C ASP A 219 24.93 11.65 9.07
N GLY A 220 23.74 11.11 8.80
CA GLY A 220 23.24 9.88 9.40
C GLY A 220 22.54 10.06 10.74
N VAL A 221 22.51 11.27 11.31
CA VAL A 221 21.85 11.52 12.60
C VAL A 221 20.33 11.54 12.42
N PHE A 222 19.63 10.74 13.23
CA PHE A 222 18.18 10.78 13.36
C PHE A 222 17.73 12.04 14.10
N VAL A 223 16.71 12.68 13.55
CA VAL A 223 16.04 13.83 14.14
C VAL A 223 14.56 13.48 14.24
N ASP A 224 14.06 13.36 15.46
CA ASP A 224 12.65 13.15 15.76
C ASP A 224 11.99 14.47 16.19
N SER A 225 10.68 14.54 15.98
CA SER A 225 9.87 15.67 16.41
C SER A 225 8.95 15.28 17.55
N THR A 226 8.91 16.07 18.61
CA THR A 226 7.91 15.94 19.67
C THR A 226 6.56 16.56 19.30
N VAL A 227 6.45 17.18 18.13
CA VAL A 227 5.19 17.73 17.59
C VAL A 227 4.36 16.59 17.02
N ASN A 228 3.24 16.31 17.69
CA ASN A 228 2.24 15.34 17.23
C ASN A 228 1.55 15.84 15.97
N LEU A 229 1.30 14.95 15.02
CA LEU A 229 0.44 15.22 13.88
C LEU A 229 -0.97 15.62 14.38
N PRO A 230 -1.48 16.79 14.00
CA PRO A 230 -2.81 17.22 14.42
C PRO A 230 -3.92 16.29 13.93
N GLU A 231 -5.00 16.24 14.70
CA GLU A 231 -6.19 15.46 14.35
C GLU A 231 -6.82 15.94 13.03
N VAL A 232 -6.81 17.26 12.78
CA VAL A 232 -7.30 17.84 11.53
C VAL A 232 -6.52 17.31 10.32
N ASP A 233 -5.21 17.17 10.43
CA ASP A 233 -4.36 16.63 9.36
C ASP A 233 -4.63 15.14 9.13
N ARG A 234 -4.80 14.37 10.20
CA ARG A 234 -5.25 12.97 10.12
C ARG A 234 -6.58 12.84 9.37
N TYR A 235 -7.55 13.70 9.67
CA TYR A 235 -8.84 13.70 8.98
C TYR A 235 -8.75 14.16 7.53
N ASN A 236 -7.89 15.12 7.25
CA ASN A 236 -7.66 15.55 5.88
C ASN A 236 -7.08 14.43 5.02
N ILE A 237 -6.17 13.61 5.55
CA ILE A 237 -5.65 12.42 4.86
C ILE A 237 -6.79 11.44 4.59
N THR A 238 -7.58 11.07 5.61
CA THR A 238 -8.65 10.08 5.44
C THR A 238 -9.75 10.54 4.47
N ASP A 239 -10.09 11.84 4.50
CA ASP A 239 -11.20 12.36 3.72
C ASP A 239 -10.79 12.70 2.29
N ASN A 240 -9.57 13.22 2.08
CA ASN A 240 -9.11 13.69 0.77
C ASN A 240 -8.27 12.64 0.03
N LEU A 241 -7.24 12.07 0.68
CA LEU A 241 -6.39 11.06 0.04
C LEU A 241 -7.15 9.76 -0.19
N PHE A 242 -7.88 9.30 0.84
CA PHE A 242 -8.62 8.04 0.78
C PHE A 242 -10.07 8.20 0.33
N ARG A 243 -10.51 9.43 0.00
CA ARG A 243 -11.87 9.73 -0.50
C ARG A 243 -12.98 9.10 0.34
N LYS A 244 -12.79 9.04 1.66
CA LYS A 244 -13.73 8.46 2.63
C LYS A 244 -13.98 6.95 2.47
N VAL A 245 -13.12 6.23 1.74
CA VAL A 245 -13.16 4.76 1.66
C VAL A 245 -12.97 4.15 3.05
N MET A 246 -12.04 4.70 3.84
CA MET A 246 -11.79 4.28 5.22
C MET A 246 -12.63 5.10 6.21
N SER A 247 -13.68 4.48 6.76
CA SER A 247 -14.52 5.12 7.79
C SER A 247 -13.87 5.10 9.16
N ARG A 248 -13.93 6.21 9.90
CA ARG A 248 -13.47 6.26 11.31
C ARG A 248 -14.36 5.47 12.26
N ASP A 249 -15.63 5.30 11.90
CA ASP A 249 -16.57 4.49 12.67
C ASP A 249 -16.40 3.02 12.31
N TYR A 250 -16.08 2.20 13.32
CA TYR A 250 -15.80 0.77 13.17
C TYR A 250 -16.96 0.00 12.53
N VAL A 251 -18.19 0.26 12.97
CA VAL A 251 -19.37 -0.47 12.48
C VAL A 251 -19.60 -0.18 11.00
N THR A 252 -19.46 1.10 10.60
CA THR A 252 -19.55 1.54 9.21
C THR A 252 -18.42 0.98 8.36
N ALA A 253 -17.19 0.95 8.90
CA ALA A 253 -15.99 0.46 8.21
C ALA A 253 -16.07 -1.03 7.85
N TYR A 254 -16.80 -1.83 8.64
CA TYR A 254 -16.91 -3.29 8.48
C TYR A 254 -18.36 -3.78 8.42
N ARG A 255 -19.25 -2.98 7.81
CA ARG A 255 -20.64 -3.37 7.52
C ARG A 255 -20.68 -4.64 6.64
N GLU A 256 -21.75 -5.42 6.75
CA GLU A 256 -21.82 -6.75 6.13
C GLU A 256 -21.74 -6.72 4.60
N GLU A 257 -22.23 -5.65 3.98
CA GLU A 257 -22.24 -5.47 2.52
C GLU A 257 -20.85 -5.54 1.91
N ILE A 258 -19.81 -5.18 2.68
CA ILE A 258 -18.41 -5.26 2.25
C ILE A 258 -17.99 -6.72 2.02
N PHE A 259 -18.55 -7.66 2.78
CA PHE A 259 -18.21 -9.09 2.70
C PHE A 259 -19.22 -9.89 1.86
N ALA A 260 -20.42 -9.35 1.63
CA ALA A 260 -21.47 -10.01 0.86
C ALA A 260 -21.13 -10.16 -0.63
N ILE A 261 -20.31 -9.24 -1.18
CA ILE A 261 -19.88 -9.25 -2.59
C ILE A 261 -19.03 -10.48 -2.91
N ASN A 262 -18.30 -11.03 -1.92
CA ASN A 262 -17.38 -12.16 -2.13
C ASN A 262 -18.05 -13.54 -1.95
N ASN A 263 -19.33 -13.60 -1.60
CA ASN A 263 -20.06 -14.86 -1.38
C ASN A 263 -21.06 -15.20 -2.49
N GLN A 264 -21.26 -14.34 -3.50
CA GLN A 264 -22.17 -14.62 -4.62
C GLN A 264 -21.57 -15.55 -5.69
N GLU A 265 -20.28 -15.84 -5.63
CA GLU A 265 -19.64 -16.86 -6.51
C GLU A 265 -19.48 -18.24 -5.84
N ALA A 266 -19.99 -18.40 -4.62
CA ALA A 266 -19.88 -19.65 -3.84
C ALA A 266 -21.23 -20.38 -3.61
N LEU A 267 -22.28 -20.01 -4.36
CA LEU A 267 -23.58 -20.71 -4.38
C LEU A 267 -23.94 -21.15 -5.80
#